data_AF-A0A423PVI5-F1
#
_entry.id   AF-A0A423PVI5-F1
#
_cell.length_a   1.000
_cell.length_b   1.000
_cell.length_c   1.000
_cell.angle_alpha   90.00
_cell.angle_beta   90.00
_cell.angle_gamma   90.00
#
_symmetry.space_group_name_H-M   'P 1'
#
loop_
_entity.id
_entity.type
_entity.pdbx_description
1 polymer ?
#
loop_
_entity_poly.entity_id
_entity_poly.type
_entity_poly.pdbx_seq_one_letter_code
_entity_poly.pdbx_strand_id
1 'polypeptide(L)'
;MLAAPASVLAACTPGTATYDYPEQRLDQALQQFAHTSGCPVAVNTGALGSTQANALDGQYTAADALIRLVRGSGFEVHLDNGQYRVNHADAQALQRRIKTLTRDIDSVADAQALSKTREAALRKQLGAVWTSAQRLIREQGFLSAAEKASYNRTFAYITGQLKAAVGR
;
A
#
# COMPACT_ATOMS: atom_id res chain seq x y z
N MET A 1 11.07 46.15 1.84
CA MET A 1 10.24 44.92 1.97
C MET A 1 10.72 43.92 0.92
N LEU A 2 11.40 42.85 1.32
CA LEU A 2 11.75 41.76 0.40
C LEU A 2 10.53 40.84 0.26
N ALA A 3 10.03 40.68 -0.96
CA ALA A 3 9.01 39.68 -1.28
C ALA A 3 9.64 38.29 -1.20
N ALA A 4 9.09 37.42 -0.35
CA ALA A 4 9.47 36.01 -0.32
C ALA A 4 9.03 35.34 -1.64
N PRO A 5 9.86 34.51 -2.29
CA PRO A 5 9.42 33.76 -3.44
C PRO A 5 8.35 32.75 -3.00
N ALA A 6 7.14 32.88 -3.56
CA ALA A 6 6.13 31.84 -3.44
C ALA A 6 6.71 30.57 -4.08
N SER A 7 6.94 29.53 -3.29
CA SER A 7 7.28 28.22 -3.81
C SER A 7 6.10 27.72 -4.63
N VAL A 8 6.17 27.87 -5.95
CA VAL A 8 5.26 27.18 -6.86
C VAL A 8 5.61 25.71 -6.71
N LEU A 9 4.82 24.98 -5.93
CA LEU A 9 4.79 23.53 -6.03
C LEU A 9 4.44 23.25 -7.50
N ALA A 10 5.40 22.71 -8.25
CA ALA A 10 5.13 22.23 -9.59
C ALA A 10 4.00 21.21 -9.46
N ALA A 11 2.80 21.63 -9.83
CA ALA A 11 1.66 20.75 -9.93
C ALA A 11 1.96 19.78 -11.06
N CYS A 12 1.56 18.53 -10.88
CA CYS A 12 1.58 17.52 -11.94
C CYS A 12 1.14 18.12 -13.27
N THR A 13 1.93 17.90 -14.32
CA THR A 13 1.52 18.33 -15.66
C THR A 13 0.27 17.53 -16.03
N PRO A 14 -0.89 18.19 -16.25
CA PRO A 14 -2.08 17.47 -16.62
C PRO A 14 -1.92 16.86 -18.02
N GLY A 15 -2.43 15.64 -18.20
CA GLY A 15 -2.40 14.93 -19.47
C GLY A 15 -1.43 13.74 -19.49
N THR A 16 -1.07 13.32 -20.70
CA THR A 16 -0.16 12.20 -20.95
C THR A 16 1.24 12.69 -21.31
N ALA A 17 2.26 11.98 -20.85
CA ALA A 17 3.65 12.16 -21.27
C ALA A 17 4.17 10.90 -21.96
N THR A 18 5.20 11.04 -22.78
CA THR A 18 5.90 9.90 -23.39
C THR A 18 7.00 9.45 -22.45
N TYR A 19 7.01 8.15 -22.17
CA TYR A 19 7.98 7.47 -21.33
C TYR A 19 8.74 6.46 -22.19
N ASP A 20 10.06 6.44 -22.05
CA ASP A 20 10.96 5.46 -22.65
C ASP A 20 12.04 5.13 -21.60
N TYR A 21 11.67 4.28 -20.66
CA TYR A 21 12.53 3.86 -19.56
C TYR A 21 12.89 2.39 -19.76
N PRO A 22 14.18 2.04 -19.86
CA PRO A 22 14.59 0.65 -19.81
C PRO A 22 14.33 0.06 -18.42
N GLU A 23 14.47 -1.26 -18.29
CA GLU A 23 14.54 -1.89 -16.96
C GLU A 23 15.70 -1.27 -16.18
N GLN A 24 15.39 -0.75 -14.99
CA GLN A 24 16.35 -0.02 -14.18
C GLN A 24 15.94 -0.05 -12.70
N ARG A 25 16.83 0.40 -11.81
CA ARG A 25 16.49 0.54 -10.39
C ARG A 25 15.28 1.45 -10.20
N LEU A 26 14.38 1.08 -9.29
CA LEU A 26 13.12 1.79 -9.07
C LEU A 26 13.35 3.23 -8.61
N ASP A 27 14.39 3.50 -7.81
CA ASP A 27 14.74 4.88 -7.42
C ASP A 27 15.11 5.76 -8.62
N GLN A 28 15.90 5.24 -9.55
CA GLN A 28 16.25 5.91 -10.80
C GLN A 28 15.00 6.14 -11.67
N ALA A 29 14.14 5.14 -11.82
CA ALA A 29 12.90 5.27 -12.59
C ALA A 29 11.95 6.32 -11.99
N LEU A 30 11.83 6.39 -10.66
CA LEU A 30 11.00 7.39 -9.98
C LEU A 30 11.57 8.81 -10.12
N GLN A 31 12.90 8.95 -10.11
CA GLN A 31 13.54 10.24 -10.37
C GLN A 31 13.31 10.72 -11.80
N GLN A 32 13.49 9.84 -12.79
CA GLN A 32 13.18 10.14 -14.20
C GLN A 32 11.69 10.46 -14.37
N PHE A 33 10.80 9.69 -13.75
CA PHE A 33 9.36 9.93 -13.77
C PHE A 33 9.01 11.34 -13.29
N ALA A 34 9.59 11.79 -12.17
CA ALA A 34 9.29 13.11 -11.62
C ALA A 34 9.74 14.23 -12.58
N HIS A 35 10.85 14.02 -13.30
CA HIS A 35 11.32 14.95 -14.31
C HIS A 35 10.42 14.97 -15.56
N THR A 36 10.01 13.81 -16.07
CA THR A 36 9.18 13.69 -17.27
C THR A 36 7.74 14.17 -17.04
N SER A 37 7.14 13.82 -15.89
CA SER A 37 5.74 14.17 -15.58
C SER A 37 5.58 15.54 -14.91
N GLY A 38 6.66 16.08 -14.35
CA GLY A 38 6.61 17.25 -13.46
C GLY A 38 5.95 16.97 -12.11
N CYS A 39 5.57 15.71 -11.83
CA CYS A 39 4.90 15.34 -10.59
C CYS A 39 5.91 15.05 -9.47
N PRO A 40 5.79 15.71 -8.31
CA PRO A 40 6.59 15.36 -7.14
C PRO A 40 6.20 13.97 -6.62
N VAL A 41 7.22 13.13 -6.37
CA VAL A 41 7.07 11.80 -5.75
C VAL A 41 7.83 11.77 -4.44
N ALA A 42 7.11 11.55 -3.33
CA ALA A 42 7.74 11.28 -2.05
C ALA A 42 8.02 9.78 -1.90
N VAL A 43 9.28 9.44 -1.66
CA VAL A 43 9.72 8.08 -1.43
C VAL A 43 10.85 8.06 -0.39
N ASN A 44 10.88 7.02 0.45
CA ASN A 44 12.03 6.74 1.28
C ASN A 44 13.02 5.90 0.46
N THR A 45 14.07 6.53 -0.06
CA THR A 45 15.07 5.87 -0.92
C THR A 45 15.79 4.71 -0.22
N GLY A 46 15.98 4.78 1.10
CA GLY A 46 16.55 3.68 1.88
C GLY A 46 15.65 2.44 1.91
N ALA A 47 14.33 2.62 1.77
CA ALA A 47 13.39 1.50 1.70
C ALA A 47 13.35 0.84 0.31
N LEU A 48 13.68 1.57 -0.77
CA LEU A 48 13.69 1.04 -2.14
C LEU A 48 14.82 0.03 -2.37
N GLY A 49 15.97 0.20 -1.73
CA GLY A 49 17.10 -0.72 -1.84
C GLY A 49 17.55 -0.99 -3.29
N SER A 50 17.65 -2.27 -3.65
CA SER A 50 18.01 -2.76 -4.99
C SER A 50 16.80 -3.12 -5.87
N THR A 51 15.60 -2.70 -5.49
CA THR A 51 14.35 -3.01 -6.21
C THR A 51 14.42 -2.51 -7.65
N GLN A 52 14.09 -3.40 -8.59
CA GLN A 52 14.00 -3.07 -10.01
C GLN A 52 12.59 -2.61 -10.38
N ALA A 53 12.51 -1.66 -11.29
CA ALA A 53 11.30 -1.31 -12.02
C ALA A 53 11.35 -1.98 -13.40
N ASN A 54 10.20 -2.46 -13.87
CA ASN A 54 10.07 -2.93 -15.25
C ASN A 54 10.29 -1.76 -16.23
N ALA A 55 10.63 -2.10 -17.48
CA ALA A 55 10.64 -1.12 -18.56
C ALA A 55 9.27 -0.44 -18.71
N LEU A 56 9.28 0.85 -19.02
CA LEU A 56 8.10 1.65 -19.28
C LEU A 56 8.25 2.36 -20.62
N ASP A 57 7.49 1.90 -21.61
CA ASP A 57 7.47 2.48 -22.95
C ASP A 57 6.03 2.88 -23.34
N GLY A 58 5.88 4.08 -23.90
CA GLY A 58 4.64 4.60 -24.46
C GLY A 58 4.11 5.88 -23.80
N GLN A 59 2.87 6.25 -24.15
CA GLN A 59 2.19 7.42 -23.62
C GLN A 59 1.25 7.06 -22.48
N TYR A 60 1.44 7.70 -21.33
CA TYR A 60 0.65 7.42 -20.13
C TYR A 60 0.34 8.69 -19.35
N THR A 61 -0.73 8.67 -18.57
CA THR A 61 -0.93 9.65 -17.52
C THR A 61 0.09 9.43 -16.40
N ALA A 62 0.36 10.46 -15.59
CA ALA A 62 1.28 10.34 -14.46
C ALA A 62 0.87 9.21 -13.49
N ALA A 63 -0.44 9.03 -13.25
CA ALA A 63 -0.95 7.96 -12.40
C ALA A 63 -0.67 6.57 -13.00
N ASP A 64 -0.99 6.38 -14.27
CA ASP A 64 -0.79 5.10 -14.96
C ASP A 64 0.69 4.73 -15.08
N ALA A 65 1.54 5.70 -15.43
CA ALA A 65 2.99 5.52 -15.50
C ALA A 65 3.56 5.09 -14.15
N LEU A 66 3.19 5.80 -13.07
CA LEU A 66 3.71 5.51 -11.74
C LEU A 66 3.27 4.13 -11.24
N ILE A 67 2.00 3.75 -11.46
CA ILE A 67 1.49 2.42 -11.14
C ILE A 67 2.25 1.33 -11.90
N ARG A 68 2.56 1.55 -13.18
CA ARG A 68 3.33 0.60 -14.00
C ARG A 68 4.76 0.43 -13.47
N LEU A 69 5.40 1.51 -13.03
CA LEU A 69 6.75 1.46 -12.47
C LEU A 69 6.84 0.65 -11.17
N VAL A 70 5.85 0.76 -10.29
CA VAL A 70 5.87 0.03 -9.01
C VAL A 70 5.34 -1.39 -9.12
N ARG A 71 4.68 -1.77 -10.23
CA ARG A 71 4.08 -3.10 -10.37
C ARG A 71 5.13 -4.20 -10.24
N GLY A 72 4.80 -5.24 -9.49
CA GLY A 72 5.70 -6.36 -9.18
C GLY A 72 6.66 -6.10 -8.02
N SER A 73 6.98 -4.85 -7.70
CA SER A 73 7.93 -4.49 -6.65
C SER A 73 7.38 -4.73 -5.22
N GLY A 74 6.05 -4.68 -5.06
CA GLY A 74 5.39 -4.69 -3.74
C GLY A 74 5.29 -3.30 -3.09
N PHE A 75 5.76 -2.25 -3.76
CA PHE A 75 5.45 -0.86 -3.39
C PHE A 75 4.04 -0.46 -3.82
N GLU A 76 3.51 0.52 -3.11
CA GLU A 76 2.18 1.06 -3.24
C GLU A 76 2.25 2.52 -3.66
N VAL A 77 1.40 2.90 -4.62
CA VAL A 77 1.20 4.29 -5.02
C VAL A 77 0.01 4.88 -4.28
N HIS A 78 0.24 6.02 -3.66
CA HIS A 78 -0.78 6.84 -3.04
C HIS A 78 -0.73 8.27 -3.59
N LEU A 79 -1.87 8.94 -3.61
CA LEU A 79 -1.96 10.36 -3.92
C LEU A 79 -2.50 11.08 -2.67
N ASP A 80 -1.63 11.77 -1.96
CA ASP A 80 -1.95 12.51 -0.73
C ASP A 80 -1.75 13.99 -0.99
N ASN A 81 -2.79 14.82 -0.83
CA ASN A 81 -2.72 16.28 -1.00
C ASN A 81 -2.07 16.74 -2.33
N GLY A 82 -2.31 16.02 -3.42
CA GLY A 82 -1.75 16.34 -4.74
C GLY A 82 -0.28 15.90 -4.95
N GLN A 83 0.30 15.19 -3.98
CA GLN A 83 1.64 14.62 -4.09
C GLN A 83 1.57 13.10 -4.18
N TYR A 84 2.28 12.52 -5.15
CA TYR A 84 2.41 11.06 -5.22
C TYR A 84 3.35 10.55 -4.13
N ARG A 85 3.04 9.38 -3.59
CA ARG A 85 3.88 8.69 -2.62
C ARG A 85 4.05 7.24 -3.04
N VAL A 86 5.28 6.76 -2.95
CA VAL A 86 5.63 5.37 -3.19
C VAL A 86 6.17 4.78 -1.89
N ASN A 87 5.42 3.87 -1.26
CA ASN A 87 5.78 3.30 0.03
C ASN A 87 5.08 1.93 0.27
N HIS A 88 5.00 1.50 1.53
CA HIS A 88 4.28 0.29 1.96
C HIS A 88 3.21 0.62 3.02
N ALA A 89 2.58 1.80 2.94
CA ALA A 89 1.68 2.30 3.97
C ALA A 89 0.46 1.38 4.20
N ASP A 90 -0.18 0.90 3.15
CA ASP A 90 -1.37 0.03 3.24
C ASP A 90 -0.96 -1.35 3.79
N ALA A 91 0.12 -1.95 3.26
CA ALA A 91 0.69 -3.20 3.77
C ALA A 91 1.05 -3.11 5.26
N GLN A 92 1.73 -2.03 5.68
CA GLN A 92 2.10 -1.83 7.07
C GLN A 92 0.88 -1.60 7.98
N ALA A 93 -0.12 -0.86 7.51
CA ALA A 93 -1.37 -0.67 8.24
C ALA A 93 -2.10 -1.99 8.46
N LEU A 94 -2.16 -2.82 7.42
CA LEU A 94 -2.75 -4.14 7.47
C LEU A 94 -2.01 -5.07 8.45
N GLN A 95 -0.68 -5.10 8.37
CA GLN A 95 0.15 -5.91 9.26
C GLN A 95 -0.03 -5.50 10.72
N ARG A 96 -0.09 -4.20 11.02
CA ARG A 96 -0.38 -3.70 12.37
C ARG A 96 -1.75 -4.19 12.86
N ARG A 97 -2.78 -4.09 12.01
CA ARG A 97 -4.14 -4.52 12.38
C ARG A 97 -4.23 -6.03 12.62
N ILE A 98 -3.60 -6.82 11.76
CA ILE A 98 -3.51 -8.28 11.89
C ILE A 98 -2.78 -8.66 13.19
N LYS A 99 -1.66 -8.00 13.50
CA LYS A 99 -0.90 -8.24 14.73
C LYS A 99 -1.74 -7.96 15.98
N THR A 100 -2.50 -6.86 16.00
CA THR A 100 -3.42 -6.57 17.10
C THR A 100 -4.48 -7.66 17.26
N LEU A 101 -5.18 -8.02 16.18
CA LEU A 101 -6.22 -9.06 16.26
C LEU A 101 -5.67 -10.44 16.62
N THR A 102 -4.44 -10.75 16.23
CA THR A 102 -3.76 -11.98 16.63
C THR A 102 -3.57 -12.02 18.14
N ARG A 103 -3.10 -10.93 18.75
CA ARG A 103 -2.96 -10.83 20.21
C ARG A 103 -4.30 -10.90 20.93
N ASP A 104 -5.34 -10.29 20.36
CA ASP A 104 -6.69 -10.38 20.93
C ASP A 104 -7.21 -11.83 20.88
N ILE A 105 -6.94 -12.56 19.80
CA ILE A 105 -7.24 -13.99 19.70
C ILE A 105 -6.47 -14.78 20.77
N ASP A 106 -5.17 -14.52 20.91
CA ASP A 106 -4.31 -15.17 21.93
C ASP A 106 -4.91 -14.96 23.33
N SER A 107 -5.22 -13.71 23.69
CA SER A 107 -5.76 -13.35 25.00
C SER A 107 -7.10 -14.04 25.31
N VAL A 108 -8.02 -14.12 24.34
CA VAL A 108 -9.32 -14.79 24.53
C VAL A 108 -9.17 -16.32 24.57
N ALA A 109 -8.22 -16.87 23.81
CA ALA A 109 -7.92 -18.30 23.84
C ALA A 109 -7.28 -18.74 25.16
N ASP A 110 -6.37 -17.93 25.72
CA ASP A 110 -5.72 -18.18 27.00
C ASP A 110 -6.72 -18.15 28.17
N ALA A 111 -7.74 -17.27 28.08
CA ALA A 111 -8.87 -17.24 29.01
C ALA A 111 -9.84 -18.43 28.84
N GLN A 112 -9.55 -19.38 27.94
CA GLN A 112 -10.41 -20.53 27.60
C GLN A 112 -11.80 -20.15 27.10
N ALA A 113 -12.02 -18.89 26.71
CA ALA A 113 -13.28 -18.39 26.18
C ALA A 113 -13.47 -18.71 24.68
N LEU A 114 -12.45 -19.28 24.04
CA LEU A 114 -12.46 -19.65 22.62
C LEU A 114 -12.09 -21.13 22.42
N SER A 115 -12.89 -21.85 21.63
CA SER A 115 -12.53 -23.22 21.23
C SER A 115 -11.34 -23.22 20.25
N LYS A 116 -10.52 -24.27 20.29
CA LYS A 116 -9.35 -24.41 19.41
C LYS A 116 -9.69 -24.37 17.92
N THR A 117 -10.81 -24.97 17.52
CA THR A 117 -11.31 -24.90 16.13
C THR A 117 -11.60 -23.47 15.71
N ARG A 118 -12.23 -22.68 16.59
CA ARG A 118 -12.59 -21.29 16.30
C ARG A 118 -11.38 -20.37 16.30
N GLU A 119 -10.46 -20.57 17.23
CA GLU A 119 -9.15 -19.91 17.26
C GLU A 119 -8.43 -20.09 15.91
N ALA A 120 -8.27 -21.34 15.46
CA ALA A 120 -7.63 -21.66 14.19
C ALA A 120 -8.33 -21.02 12.98
N ALA A 121 -9.68 -21.01 12.98
CA ALA A 121 -10.46 -20.40 11.91
C ALA A 121 -10.23 -18.87 11.82
N LEU A 122 -10.21 -18.15 12.94
CA LEU A 122 -9.95 -16.71 12.96
C LEU A 122 -8.52 -16.39 12.49
N ARG A 123 -7.53 -17.16 12.94
CA ARG A 123 -6.13 -17.01 12.48
C ARG A 123 -6.00 -17.25 10.98
N LYS A 124 -6.68 -18.28 10.45
CA LYS A 124 -6.70 -18.56 9.01
C LYS A 124 -7.28 -17.40 8.21
N GLN A 125 -8.34 -16.75 8.70
CA GLN A 125 -8.92 -15.56 8.05
C GLN A 125 -7.93 -14.39 8.03
N LEU A 126 -7.21 -14.12 9.12
CA LEU A 126 -6.17 -13.09 9.15
C LEU A 126 -5.03 -13.38 8.16
N GLY A 127 -4.59 -14.64 8.09
CA GLY A 127 -3.57 -15.07 7.13
C GLY A 127 -4.02 -14.94 5.67
N ALA A 128 -5.29 -15.23 5.38
CA ALA A 128 -5.87 -15.06 4.05
C ALA A 128 -5.94 -13.58 3.64
N VAL A 129 -6.30 -12.68 4.56
CA VAL A 129 -6.29 -11.22 4.31
C VAL A 129 -4.87 -10.74 3.97
N TRP A 130 -3.86 -11.16 4.74
CA TRP A 130 -2.46 -10.80 4.45
C TRP A 130 -2.00 -11.30 3.07
N THR A 131 -2.23 -12.57 2.78
CA THR A 131 -1.82 -13.20 1.52
C THR A 131 -2.49 -12.52 0.32
N SER A 132 -3.80 -12.26 0.43
CA SER A 132 -4.56 -11.55 -0.60
C SER A 132 -4.01 -10.15 -0.82
N ALA A 133 -3.79 -9.38 0.24
CA ALA A 133 -3.27 -8.02 0.12
C ALA A 133 -1.88 -7.98 -0.52
N GLN A 134 -0.95 -8.83 -0.07
CA GLN A 134 0.40 -8.88 -0.65
C GLN A 134 0.36 -9.19 -2.15
N ARG A 135 -0.49 -10.13 -2.56
CA ARG A 135 -0.68 -10.47 -3.96
C ARG A 135 -1.21 -9.29 -4.75
N LEU A 136 -2.29 -8.66 -4.29
CA LEU A 136 -2.94 -7.55 -4.97
C LEU A 136 -2.03 -6.32 -5.06
N ILE A 137 -1.29 -6.00 -3.99
CA ILE A 137 -0.31 -4.91 -4.00
C ILE A 137 0.78 -5.16 -5.06
N ARG A 138 1.30 -6.40 -5.17
CA ARG A 138 2.29 -6.73 -6.20
C ARG A 138 1.69 -6.67 -7.62
N GLU A 139 0.49 -7.19 -7.81
CA GLU A 139 -0.18 -7.23 -9.11
C GLU A 139 -0.62 -5.85 -9.59
N GLN A 140 -1.10 -4.99 -8.68
CA GLN A 140 -1.75 -3.73 -9.01
C GLN A 140 -0.89 -2.50 -8.73
N GLY A 141 0.07 -2.57 -7.80
CA GLY A 141 0.86 -1.42 -7.35
C GLY A 141 0.13 -0.52 -6.35
N PHE A 142 -1.03 -0.95 -5.83
CA PHE A 142 -1.80 -0.28 -4.79
C PHE A 142 -2.83 -1.25 -4.19
N LEU A 143 -3.49 -0.83 -3.12
CA LEU A 143 -4.68 -1.49 -2.59
C LEU A 143 -5.91 -0.58 -2.75
N SER A 144 -6.90 -1.05 -3.51
CA SER A 144 -8.11 -0.28 -3.84
C SER A 144 -8.99 -0.01 -2.62
N ALA A 145 -9.88 0.97 -2.76
CA ALA A 145 -10.89 1.25 -1.73
C ALA A 145 -11.82 0.05 -1.47
N ALA A 146 -12.17 -0.71 -2.52
CA ALA A 146 -13.03 -1.88 -2.40
C ALA A 146 -12.37 -3.02 -1.61
N GLU A 147 -11.09 -3.30 -1.87
CA GLU A 147 -10.34 -4.32 -1.14
C GLU A 147 -10.15 -3.91 0.32
N LYS A 148 -9.80 -2.65 0.59
CA LYS A 148 -9.72 -2.10 1.96
C LYS A 148 -11.04 -2.24 2.71
N ALA A 149 -12.17 -1.90 2.07
CA ALA A 149 -13.49 -2.07 2.67
C ALA A 149 -13.79 -3.55 2.96
N SER A 150 -13.39 -4.47 2.07
CA SER A 150 -13.54 -5.91 2.28
C SER A 150 -12.77 -6.39 3.51
N TYR A 151 -11.49 -6.02 3.64
CA TYR A 151 -10.68 -6.40 4.79
C TYR A 151 -11.19 -5.79 6.09
N ASN A 152 -11.65 -4.54 6.06
CA ASN A 152 -12.27 -3.90 7.23
C ASN A 152 -13.51 -4.65 7.72
N ARG A 153 -14.34 -5.18 6.81
CA ARG A 153 -15.47 -6.05 7.19
C ARG A 153 -15.00 -7.36 7.84
N THR A 154 -13.98 -8.01 7.30
CA THR A 154 -13.38 -9.21 7.93
C THR A 154 -12.85 -8.90 9.33
N PHE A 155 -12.15 -7.78 9.52
CA PHE A 155 -11.67 -7.37 10.84
C PHE A 155 -12.81 -7.08 11.82
N ALA A 156 -13.86 -6.39 11.38
CA ALA A 156 -15.04 -6.13 12.21
C ALA A 156 -15.74 -7.43 12.62
N TYR A 157 -15.86 -8.38 11.69
CA TYR A 157 -16.39 -9.72 11.99
C TYR A 157 -15.57 -10.43 13.08
N ILE A 158 -14.24 -10.49 12.91
CA ILE A 158 -13.34 -11.12 13.90
C ILE A 158 -13.48 -10.44 15.27
N THR A 159 -13.44 -9.11 15.32
CA THR A 159 -13.66 -8.36 16.57
C THR A 159 -15.00 -8.72 17.22
N GLY A 160 -16.09 -8.85 16.44
CA GLY A 160 -17.38 -9.28 16.94
C GLY A 160 -17.36 -10.70 17.52
N GLN A 161 -16.66 -11.63 16.86
CA GLN A 161 -16.51 -13.00 17.33
C GLN A 161 -15.75 -13.10 18.66
N LEU A 162 -14.76 -12.22 18.88
CA LEU A 162 -13.98 -12.15 20.13
C LEU A 162 -14.80 -11.55 21.27
N LYS A 163 -15.54 -10.45 21.03
CA LYS A 163 -16.44 -9.86 22.04
C LYS A 163 -17.51 -10.84 22.50
N ALA A 164 -18.11 -11.56 21.56
CA ALA A 164 -19.13 -12.57 21.87
C ALA A 164 -18.59 -13.79 22.63
N ALA A 165 -17.27 -14.03 22.60
CA ALA A 165 -16.63 -15.10 23.35
C ALA A 165 -16.40 -14.70 24.82
N VAL A 166 -16.00 -13.46 25.07
CA VAL A 166 -15.74 -12.93 26.43
C VAL A 166 -17.02 -12.54 27.18
N GLY A 167 -18.08 -12.15 26.45
CA GLY A 167 -19.37 -11.80 27.05
C GLY A 167 -20.27 -12.98 27.44
N ARG A 168 -19.74 -14.21 27.40
CA ARG A 168 -20.40 -15.44 27.88
C ARG A 168 -19.73 -15.91 29.15
#